data_AF-A0A0F3LDN4-F1
#
_entry.id   AF-A0A0F3LDN4-F1
#
_cell.length_a   1.000
_cell.length_b   1.000
_cell.length_c   1.000
_cell.angle_alpha   90.00
_cell.angle_beta   90.00
_cell.angle_gamma   90.00
#
_symmetry.space_group_name_H-M   'P 1'
#
loop_
_entity.id
_entity.type
_entity.pdbx_description
1 polymer ?
#
loop_
_entity_poly.entity_id
_entity_poly.type
_entity_poly.pdbx_seq_one_letter_code
_entity_poly.pdbx_strand_id
1 'polypeptide(L)'
;MNLDAIPVGPNAPWDINVIIEIPQGGLPVKYEMDKESGALFVDRFLHTAMYYPGNYGFVPHTLSDDGDPCDVIVLNPTPVVPGCVIRSRPIGVLKMVDEAGGDEKILAVPVDKLNPYYTEIASYRQLPAILIEQIEHFFTRYKDLEKGKSVKVEGWGDAGEAADLIAKGMQAHQDKLAKNKAANAA
;
A
#
# COMPACT_ATOMS: atom_id res chain seq x y z
N MET A 1 -9.05 -9.67 -12.98
CA MET A 1 -9.08 -8.21 -13.25
C MET A 1 -7.98 -7.88 -14.23
N ASN A 2 -8.20 -7.06 -15.27
CA ASN A 2 -7.10 -6.66 -16.16
C ASN A 2 -6.30 -5.51 -15.52
N LEU A 3 -5.20 -5.82 -14.85
CA LEU A 3 -4.37 -4.84 -14.14
C LEU A 3 -3.73 -3.83 -15.10
N ASP A 4 -3.38 -4.24 -16.31
CA ASP A 4 -2.78 -3.36 -17.34
C ASP A 4 -3.72 -2.24 -17.80
N ALA A 5 -5.03 -2.40 -17.59
CA ALA A 5 -6.02 -1.38 -17.92
C ALA A 5 -6.29 -0.39 -16.77
N ILE A 6 -5.67 -0.58 -15.59
CA ILE A 6 -5.90 0.27 -14.42
C ILE A 6 -4.74 1.26 -14.29
N PRO A 7 -4.92 2.54 -14.65
CA PRO A 7 -3.83 3.50 -14.60
C PRO A 7 -3.38 3.74 -13.16
N VAL A 8 -2.12 4.16 -12.99
CA VAL A 8 -1.54 4.58 -11.69
C VAL A 8 -2.46 5.59 -10.99
N GLY A 9 -3.01 6.53 -11.75
CA GLY A 9 -3.91 7.58 -11.27
C GLY A 9 -3.89 8.78 -12.21
N PRO A 10 -4.89 9.68 -12.13
CA PRO A 10 -5.01 10.79 -13.07
C PRO A 10 -3.99 11.92 -12.85
N ASN A 11 -3.37 12.00 -11.67
CA ASN A 11 -2.35 12.99 -11.34
C ASN A 11 -1.34 12.40 -10.33
N ALA A 12 -0.84 11.21 -10.62
CA ALA A 12 0.19 10.56 -9.82
C ALA A 12 1.46 11.44 -9.76
N PRO A 13 2.17 11.49 -8.61
CA PRO A 13 1.99 10.65 -7.42
C PRO A 13 0.96 11.17 -6.40
N TRP A 14 0.31 12.31 -6.66
CA TRP A 14 -0.59 12.98 -5.70
C TRP A 14 -2.05 12.53 -5.76
N ASP A 15 -2.40 11.86 -6.84
CA ASP A 15 -3.73 11.28 -7.08
C ASP A 15 -3.54 9.91 -7.75
N ILE A 16 -3.72 8.88 -6.93
CA ILE A 16 -3.38 7.49 -7.25
C ILE A 16 -4.61 6.59 -7.13
N ASN A 17 -4.64 5.53 -7.92
CA ASN A 17 -5.54 4.40 -7.73
C ASN A 17 -4.84 3.38 -6.83
N VAL A 18 -5.58 2.84 -5.86
CA VAL A 18 -5.12 1.76 -4.99
C VAL A 18 -6.03 0.57 -5.21
N ILE A 19 -5.45 -0.58 -5.59
CA ILE A 19 -6.17 -1.85 -5.72
C ILE A 19 -6.17 -2.52 -4.36
N ILE A 20 -7.36 -2.72 -3.79
CA ILE A 20 -7.51 -3.20 -2.41
C ILE A 20 -7.43 -4.72 -2.36
N GLU A 21 -6.63 -5.25 -1.45
CA GLU A 21 -6.47 -6.68 -1.22
C GLU A 21 -7.12 -7.10 0.10
N ILE A 22 -6.99 -6.26 1.13
CA ILE A 22 -7.45 -6.57 2.48
C ILE A 22 -8.31 -5.42 3.00
N PRO A 23 -9.58 -5.67 3.40
CA PRO A 23 -10.45 -4.63 3.90
C PRO A 23 -10.03 -4.22 5.31
N GLN A 24 -10.33 -2.98 5.69
CA GLN A 24 -10.20 -2.54 7.09
C GLN A 24 -10.99 -3.46 8.03
N GLY A 25 -10.36 -3.91 9.11
CA GLY A 25 -11.01 -4.81 10.07
C GLY A 25 -11.31 -6.20 9.52
N GLY A 26 -10.81 -6.56 8.32
CA GLY A 26 -10.99 -7.86 7.71
C GLY A 26 -10.38 -8.99 8.53
N LEU A 27 -10.96 -10.19 8.45
CA LEU A 27 -10.45 -11.39 9.10
C LEU A 27 -8.93 -11.57 8.88
N PRO A 28 -8.20 -12.21 9.81
CA PRO A 28 -6.73 -12.34 9.80
C PRO A 28 -6.21 -13.26 8.67
N VAL A 29 -6.44 -12.85 7.43
CA VAL A 29 -6.00 -13.49 6.19
C VAL A 29 -5.29 -12.42 5.38
N LYS A 30 -4.03 -12.66 5.05
CA LYS A 30 -3.31 -11.84 4.09
C LYS A 30 -3.63 -12.37 2.70
N TYR A 31 -4.34 -11.54 1.95
CA TYR A 31 -4.59 -11.75 0.54
C TYR A 31 -3.56 -10.99 -0.28
N GLU A 32 -3.23 -11.53 -1.45
CA GLU A 32 -2.40 -10.86 -2.45
C GLU A 32 -2.99 -11.08 -3.84
N MET A 33 -2.94 -10.05 -4.67
CA MET A 33 -3.32 -10.14 -6.06
C MET A 33 -2.22 -10.81 -6.86
N ASP A 34 -2.53 -11.96 -7.45
CA ASP A 34 -1.66 -12.55 -8.46
C ASP A 34 -1.67 -11.67 -9.71
N LYS A 35 -0.49 -11.16 -10.08
CA LYS A 35 -0.34 -10.13 -11.13
C LYS A 35 -0.63 -10.70 -12.53
N GLU A 36 -0.40 -12.00 -12.75
CA GLU A 36 -0.59 -12.65 -14.04
C GLU A 36 -2.07 -12.97 -14.31
N SER A 37 -2.76 -13.59 -13.35
CA SER A 37 -4.18 -13.95 -13.50
C SER A 37 -5.13 -12.81 -13.12
N GLY A 38 -4.66 -11.84 -12.33
CA GLY A 38 -5.49 -10.79 -11.74
C GLY A 38 -6.55 -11.34 -10.79
N ALA A 39 -6.25 -12.47 -10.14
CA ALA A 39 -7.08 -13.10 -9.11
C ALA A 39 -6.47 -12.90 -7.73
N LEU A 40 -7.32 -12.84 -6.70
CA LEU A 40 -6.90 -12.67 -5.32
C LEU A 40 -6.62 -14.04 -4.69
N PHE A 41 -5.37 -14.27 -4.29
CA PHE A 41 -4.91 -15.49 -3.64
C PHE A 41 -4.74 -15.27 -2.14
N VAL A 42 -4.86 -16.36 -1.38
CA VAL A 42 -4.45 -16.37 0.03
C VAL A 42 -2.93 -16.54 0.07
N ASP A 43 -2.21 -15.51 0.50
CA ASP A 43 -0.76 -15.63 0.80
C ASP A 43 -0.60 -16.47 2.08
N ARG A 44 -1.24 -16.02 3.16
CA ARG A 44 -1.22 -16.73 4.45
C ARG A 44 -2.33 -16.29 5.40
N PHE A 45 -2.53 -17.06 6.45
CA PHE A 45 -3.30 -16.63 7.61
C PHE A 45 -2.37 -15.92 8.60
N LEU A 46 -2.81 -14.80 9.17
CA LEU A 46 -2.04 -14.15 10.24
C LEU A 46 -2.13 -15.03 11.49
N HIS A 47 -0.99 -15.21 12.17
CA HIS A 47 -0.94 -16.01 13.39
C HIS A 47 -1.30 -15.23 14.66
N THR A 48 -1.41 -13.91 14.55
CA THR A 48 -1.85 -13.00 15.62
C THR A 48 -3.34 -12.69 15.49
N ALA A 49 -4.01 -12.38 16.61
CA ALA A 49 -5.40 -11.94 16.61
C ALA A 49 -5.52 -10.44 16.30
N MET A 50 -4.92 -10.01 15.18
CA MET A 50 -4.87 -8.61 14.74
C MET A 50 -5.64 -8.42 13.44
N TYR A 51 -6.12 -7.20 13.23
CA TYR A 51 -6.88 -6.80 12.05
C TYR A 51 -6.26 -5.55 11.45
N TYR A 52 -6.31 -5.43 10.11
CA TYR A 52 -5.76 -4.26 9.42
C TYR A 52 -6.49 -2.98 9.83
N PRO A 53 -5.76 -1.91 10.25
CA PRO A 53 -6.35 -0.67 10.76
C PRO A 53 -6.90 0.27 9.66
N GLY A 54 -6.73 -0.11 8.40
CA GLY A 54 -7.24 0.58 7.21
C GLY A 54 -7.37 -0.40 6.05
N ASN A 55 -7.90 0.06 4.91
CA ASN A 55 -7.96 -0.78 3.72
C ASN A 55 -6.56 -0.88 3.13
N TYR A 56 -6.08 -2.08 2.88
CA TYR A 56 -4.71 -2.34 2.44
C TYR A 56 -4.69 -2.84 1.00
N GLY A 57 -3.71 -2.39 0.24
CA GLY A 57 -3.49 -2.81 -1.13
C GLY A 57 -2.30 -2.09 -1.73
N PHE A 58 -2.29 -1.92 -3.05
CA PHE A 58 -1.11 -1.41 -3.75
C PHE A 58 -1.44 -0.45 -4.89
N VAL A 59 -0.45 0.34 -5.31
CA VAL A 59 -0.54 1.21 -6.50
C VAL A 59 -0.14 0.41 -7.75
N PRO A 60 -1.01 0.28 -8.78
CA PRO A 60 -0.66 -0.43 -10.01
C PRO A 60 0.47 0.29 -10.73
N HIS A 61 1.28 -0.47 -11.49
CA HIS A 61 2.40 0.02 -12.29
C HIS A 61 3.47 0.77 -11.48
N THR A 62 3.71 0.31 -10.26
CA THR A 62 4.84 0.71 -9.42
C THR A 62 5.69 -0.51 -9.07
N LEU A 63 6.93 -0.28 -8.66
CA LEU A 63 7.88 -1.32 -8.27
C LEU A 63 8.82 -0.77 -7.19
N SER A 64 8.66 -1.25 -5.96
CA SER A 64 9.52 -1.00 -4.82
C SER A 64 10.81 -1.84 -4.90
N ASP A 65 11.73 -1.60 -3.96
CA ASP A 65 13.06 -2.24 -3.93
C ASP A 65 13.00 -3.75 -3.66
N ASP A 66 11.93 -4.24 -3.03
CA ASP A 66 11.64 -5.65 -2.80
C ASP A 66 11.08 -6.37 -4.04
N GLY A 67 10.77 -5.63 -5.10
CA GLY A 67 10.21 -6.15 -6.36
C GLY A 67 8.68 -6.22 -6.40
N ASP A 68 8.00 -5.74 -5.37
CA ASP A 68 6.55 -5.64 -5.30
C ASP A 68 6.05 -4.20 -5.57
N PRO A 69 4.78 -3.99 -5.92
CA PRO A 69 4.25 -2.64 -6.11
C PRO A 69 4.20 -1.89 -4.77
N CYS A 70 4.17 -0.56 -4.82
CA CYS A 70 4.12 0.25 -3.62
C CYS A 70 2.84 -0.01 -2.81
N ASP A 71 3.02 -0.47 -1.58
CA ASP A 71 1.95 -0.77 -0.63
C ASP A 71 1.32 0.50 -0.05
N VAL A 72 -0.01 0.48 0.11
CA VAL A 72 -0.80 1.59 0.60
C VAL A 72 -1.83 1.12 1.62
N ILE A 73 -1.88 1.80 2.76
CA ILE A 73 -3.01 1.78 3.67
C ILE A 73 -3.89 3.02 3.43
N VAL A 74 -5.13 2.77 2.98
CA VAL A 74 -6.15 3.79 2.72
C VAL A 74 -7.09 3.88 3.91
N LEU A 75 -7.02 5.00 4.63
CA LEU A 75 -7.90 5.27 5.76
C LEU A 75 -9.29 5.69 5.27
N ASN A 76 -10.31 4.99 5.75
CA ASN A 76 -11.71 5.30 5.47
C ASN A 76 -12.57 4.75 6.61
N PRO A 77 -13.61 5.46 7.10
CA PRO A 77 -14.48 4.91 8.14
C PRO A 77 -15.20 3.61 7.75
N THR A 78 -15.26 3.30 6.45
CA THR A 78 -15.96 2.14 5.90
C THR A 78 -14.99 1.19 5.20
N PRO A 79 -15.02 -0.12 5.50
CA PRO A 79 -14.26 -1.10 4.74
C PRO A 79 -14.77 -1.19 3.31
N VAL A 80 -13.89 -1.50 2.37
CA VAL A 80 -14.27 -1.74 0.96
C VAL A 80 -13.94 -3.15 0.52
N VAL A 81 -14.62 -3.64 -0.51
CA VAL A 81 -14.47 -5.02 -0.97
C VAL A 81 -13.09 -5.28 -1.58
N PRO A 82 -12.45 -6.44 -1.33
CA PRO A 82 -11.23 -6.84 -2.04
C PRO A 82 -11.40 -6.87 -3.55
N GLY A 83 -10.33 -6.51 -4.27
CA GLY A 83 -10.32 -6.36 -5.72
C GLY A 83 -11.04 -5.11 -6.22
N CYS A 84 -11.43 -4.16 -5.37
CA CYS A 84 -11.90 -2.86 -5.83
C CYS A 84 -10.73 -1.88 -6.02
N VAL A 85 -10.99 -0.76 -6.69
CA VAL A 85 -10.03 0.33 -6.88
C VAL A 85 -10.53 1.58 -6.14
N ILE A 86 -9.72 2.13 -5.24
CA ILE A 86 -10.01 3.41 -4.57
C ILE A 86 -9.06 4.49 -5.11
N ARG A 87 -9.62 5.60 -5.61
CA ARG A 87 -8.86 6.81 -5.93
C ARG A 87 -8.50 7.55 -4.64
N SER A 88 -7.22 7.71 -4.38
CA SER A 88 -6.67 8.13 -3.10
C SER A 88 -5.57 9.17 -3.30
N ARG A 89 -5.27 9.92 -2.23
CA ARG A 89 -4.17 10.87 -2.15
C ARG A 89 -3.27 10.55 -0.96
N PRO A 90 -1.94 10.49 -1.14
CA PRO A 90 -1.01 10.18 -0.06
C PRO A 90 -0.94 11.34 0.95
N ILE A 91 -0.75 11.00 2.23
CA ILE A 91 -0.64 11.96 3.35
C ILE A 91 0.57 11.68 4.27
N GLY A 92 1.31 10.60 4.01
CA GLY A 92 2.48 10.20 4.78
C GLY A 92 2.96 8.81 4.38
N VAL A 93 4.03 8.35 5.01
CA VAL A 93 4.56 7.00 4.82
C VAL A 93 5.14 6.48 6.13
N LEU A 94 4.84 5.24 6.48
CA LEU A 94 5.52 4.50 7.54
C LEU A 94 6.71 3.76 6.93
N LYS A 95 7.92 4.05 7.43
CA LYS A 95 9.15 3.39 6.99
C LYS A 95 9.54 2.34 8.00
N MET A 96 9.83 1.14 7.52
CA MET A 96 10.26 0.02 8.35
C MET A 96 11.26 -0.86 7.59
N VAL A 97 11.87 -1.77 8.35
CA VAL A 97 12.76 -2.80 7.83
C VAL A 97 12.25 -4.13 8.36
N ASP A 98 12.09 -5.10 7.47
CA ASP A 98 11.71 -6.47 7.83
C ASP A 98 12.83 -7.46 7.51
N GLU A 99 12.53 -8.77 7.56
CA GLU A 99 13.48 -9.83 7.25
C GLU A 99 14.05 -9.80 5.81
N ALA A 100 13.36 -9.15 4.87
CA ALA A 100 13.72 -9.09 3.45
C ALA A 100 14.39 -7.77 3.05
N GLY A 101 14.25 -6.70 3.84
CA GLY A 101 14.89 -5.41 3.56
C GLY A 101 14.06 -4.22 4.02
N GLY A 102 14.23 -3.08 3.33
CA GLY A 102 13.37 -1.93 3.51
C GLY A 102 11.94 -2.25 3.08
N ASP A 103 10.98 -1.83 3.89
CA ASP A 103 9.55 -2.00 3.64
C ASP A 103 8.83 -0.69 4.01
N GLU A 104 8.22 -0.01 3.04
CA GLU A 104 7.47 1.21 3.27
C GLU A 104 5.97 1.02 3.04
N LYS A 105 5.15 1.53 3.97
CA LYS A 105 3.69 1.55 3.84
C LYS A 105 3.21 2.97 3.66
N ILE A 106 2.76 3.33 2.45
CA ILE A 106 2.19 4.65 2.17
C ILE A 106 0.86 4.77 2.92
N LEU A 107 0.63 5.90 3.58
CA LEU A 107 -0.64 6.25 4.18
C LEU A 107 -1.39 7.20 3.24
N ALA A 108 -2.61 6.84 2.88
CA ALA A 108 -3.46 7.63 2.01
C ALA A 108 -4.88 7.77 2.54
N VAL A 109 -5.61 8.73 2.00
CA VAL A 109 -7.06 8.92 2.19
C VAL A 109 -7.74 9.00 0.82
N PRO A 110 -9.04 8.66 0.71
CA PRO A 110 -9.78 8.87 -0.53
C PRO A 110 -9.72 10.33 -1.00
N VAL A 111 -9.76 10.56 -2.30
CA VAL A 111 -9.94 11.91 -2.83
C VAL A 111 -11.32 12.47 -2.43
N ASP A 112 -11.40 13.78 -2.25
CA ASP A 112 -12.59 14.44 -1.68
C ASP A 112 -13.86 14.21 -2.52
N LYS A 113 -13.72 14.01 -3.85
CA LYS A 113 -14.82 13.65 -4.75
C LYS A 113 -15.49 12.32 -4.38
N LEU A 114 -14.74 11.37 -3.82
CA LEU A 114 -15.27 10.08 -3.37
C LEU A 114 -15.80 10.15 -1.95
N ASN A 115 -15.06 10.81 -1.04
CA ASN A 115 -15.46 10.96 0.35
C ASN A 115 -14.85 12.24 0.96
N PRO A 116 -15.65 13.24 1.38
CA PRO A 116 -15.14 14.47 1.97
C PRO A 116 -14.69 14.33 3.43
N TYR A 117 -14.75 13.13 4.03
CA TYR A 117 -14.41 12.90 5.44
C TYR A 117 -13.02 13.41 5.84
N TYR A 118 -12.06 13.41 4.92
CA TYR A 118 -10.67 13.81 5.15
C TYR A 118 -10.25 15.09 4.42
N THR A 119 -11.18 15.90 3.89
CA THR A 119 -10.85 17.10 3.08
C THR A 119 -9.74 17.97 3.68
N GLU A 120 -9.77 18.22 4.99
CA GLU A 120 -8.81 19.09 5.68
C GLU A 120 -7.49 18.38 6.10
N ILE A 121 -7.37 17.08 5.81
CA ILE A 121 -6.22 16.25 6.20
C ILE A 121 -5.27 16.11 5.02
N ALA A 122 -4.22 16.91 4.97
CA ALA A 122 -3.13 16.81 3.98
C ALA A 122 -1.89 16.05 4.52
N SER A 123 -1.80 15.84 5.84
CA SER A 123 -0.71 15.14 6.49
C SER A 123 -1.23 14.15 7.53
N TYR A 124 -0.52 13.02 7.69
CA TYR A 124 -0.78 12.06 8.77
C TYR A 124 -0.71 12.71 10.16
N ARG A 125 0.06 13.80 10.31
CA ARG A 125 0.19 14.58 11.56
C ARG A 125 -1.08 15.32 11.97
N GLN A 126 -2.05 15.45 11.06
CA GLN A 126 -3.36 16.05 11.35
C GLN A 126 -4.39 15.00 11.80
N LEU A 127 -4.04 13.71 11.78
CA LEU A 127 -4.87 12.64 12.32
C LEU A 127 -4.67 12.53 13.84
N PRO A 128 -5.63 11.91 14.56
CA PRO A 128 -5.44 11.59 15.96
C PRO A 128 -4.17 10.75 16.17
N ALA A 129 -3.30 11.15 17.11
CA ALA A 129 -2.04 10.46 17.37
C ALA A 129 -2.24 8.95 17.64
N ILE A 130 -3.28 8.59 18.39
CA ILE A 130 -3.63 7.19 18.67
C ILE A 130 -3.89 6.36 17.41
N LEU A 131 -4.43 6.95 16.34
CA LEU A 131 -4.64 6.24 15.08
C LEU A 131 -3.30 5.92 14.40
N ILE A 132 -2.36 6.87 14.42
CA ILE A 132 -1.02 6.70 13.88
C ILE A 132 -0.26 5.61 14.68
N GLU A 133 -0.34 5.66 16.00
CA GLU A 133 0.22 4.64 16.90
C GLU A 133 -0.39 3.25 16.65
N GLN A 134 -1.70 3.16 16.39
CA GLN A 134 -2.36 1.89 16.06
C GLN A 134 -1.87 1.30 14.73
N ILE A 135 -1.65 2.14 13.71
CA ILE A 135 -1.11 1.71 12.42
C ILE A 135 0.32 1.20 12.58
N GLU A 136 1.16 1.96 13.27
CA GLU A 136 2.55 1.58 13.55
C GLU A 136 2.63 0.29 14.37
N HIS A 137 1.82 0.18 15.42
CA HIS A 137 1.75 -1.02 16.25
C HIS A 137 1.30 -2.25 15.45
N PHE A 138 0.33 -2.10 14.54
CA PHE A 138 -0.10 -3.20 13.68
C PHE A 138 1.08 -3.75 12.86
N PHE A 139 1.76 -2.90 12.09
CA PHE A 139 2.85 -3.37 11.24
C PHE A 139 4.06 -3.88 12.02
N THR A 140 4.29 -3.34 13.22
CA THR A 140 5.36 -3.83 14.11
C THR A 140 5.08 -5.23 14.65
N ARG A 141 3.80 -5.60 14.85
CA ARG A 141 3.41 -6.77 15.67
C ARG A 141 2.68 -7.88 14.93
N TYR A 142 2.08 -7.61 13.76
CA TYR A 142 1.21 -8.60 13.11
C TYR A 142 1.93 -9.91 12.73
N LYS A 143 3.25 -9.83 12.52
CA LYS A 143 4.17 -10.96 12.24
C LYS A 143 4.76 -11.63 13.49
N ASP A 144 4.45 -11.20 14.73
CA ASP A 144 5.12 -11.68 15.96
C ASP A 144 5.07 -13.21 16.18
N LEU A 145 4.03 -13.88 15.66
CA LEU A 145 3.84 -15.32 15.77
C LEU A 145 4.22 -16.09 14.49
N GLU A 146 4.84 -15.40 13.52
CA GLU A 146 5.43 -15.99 12.32
C GLU A 146 6.93 -16.24 12.53
N LYS A 147 7.33 -17.52 12.62
CA LYS A 147 8.71 -17.88 12.97
C LYS A 147 9.71 -17.30 11.95
N GLY A 148 10.72 -16.59 12.46
CA GLY A 148 11.80 -16.03 11.65
C GLY A 148 11.48 -14.68 11.00
N LYS A 149 10.31 -14.10 11.28
CA LYS A 149 9.94 -12.77 10.82
C LYS A 149 10.05 -11.73 11.92
N SER A 150 10.41 -10.51 11.56
CA SER A 150 10.49 -9.39 12.49
C SER A 150 10.39 -8.09 11.74
N VAL A 151 9.79 -7.07 12.35
CA VAL A 151 9.67 -5.73 11.77
C VAL A 151 10.28 -4.72 12.73
N LYS A 152 11.06 -3.78 12.20
CA LYS A 152 11.58 -2.63 12.93
C LYS A 152 11.14 -1.34 12.23
N VAL A 153 10.42 -0.50 12.95
CA VAL A 153 10.02 0.83 12.46
C VAL A 153 11.23 1.78 12.47
N GLU A 154 11.43 2.49 11.36
CA GLU A 154 12.42 3.55 11.22
C GLU A 154 11.82 4.94 11.46
N GLY A 155 10.51 5.08 11.24
CA GLY A 155 9.73 6.28 11.57
C GLY A 155 8.75 6.65 10.48
N TRP A 156 8.15 7.83 10.64
CA TRP A 156 7.18 8.37 9.70
C TRP A 156 7.78 9.46 8.81
N GLY A 157 7.53 9.34 7.50
CA GLY A 157 7.78 10.38 6.51
C GLY A 157 6.51 11.17 6.16
N ASP A 158 6.70 12.35 5.59
CA ASP A 158 5.59 13.20 5.16
C ASP A 158 4.98 12.80 3.80
N ALA A 159 3.99 13.57 3.33
CA ALA A 159 3.30 13.31 2.07
C ALA A 159 4.22 13.48 0.85
N GLY A 160 5.24 14.33 0.93
CA GLY A 160 6.24 14.50 -0.12
C GLY A 160 7.14 13.27 -0.24
N GLU A 161 7.58 12.74 0.90
CA GLU A 161 8.36 11.49 0.93
C GLU A 161 7.55 10.30 0.38
N ALA A 162 6.25 10.23 0.69
CA ALA A 162 5.34 9.24 0.10
C ALA A 162 5.20 9.42 -1.42
N ALA A 163 5.07 10.66 -1.89
CA ALA A 163 4.98 10.97 -3.31
C ALA A 163 6.26 10.61 -4.07
N ASP A 164 7.43 10.85 -3.47
CA ASP A 164 8.72 10.48 -4.02
C ASP A 164 8.88 8.97 -4.16
N LEU A 165 8.41 8.18 -3.18
CA LEU A 165 8.42 6.71 -3.26
C LEU A 165 7.53 6.20 -4.39
N ILE A 166 6.31 6.75 -4.54
CA ILE A 166 5.42 6.40 -5.66
C ILE A 166 6.09 6.74 -7.00
N ALA A 167 6.67 7.93 -7.13
CA ALA A 167 7.33 8.37 -8.36
C ALA A 167 8.54 7.47 -8.71
N LYS A 168 9.36 7.11 -7.73
CA LYS A 168 10.46 6.14 -7.91
C LYS A 168 9.93 4.78 -8.33
N GLY A 169 8.87 4.29 -7.68
CA GLY A 169 8.25 3.02 -8.03
C GLY A 169 7.71 3.00 -9.46
N MET A 170 7.09 4.09 -9.92
CA MET A 170 6.65 4.24 -11.31
C MET A 170 7.82 4.17 -12.28
N GLN A 171 8.93 4.85 -11.99
CA GLN A 171 10.13 4.83 -12.83
C GLN A 171 10.75 3.42 -12.89
N ALA A 172 10.91 2.76 -11.75
CA ALA A 172 11.45 1.41 -11.68
C ALA A 172 10.60 0.38 -12.46
N HIS A 173 9.27 0.50 -12.38
CA HIS A 173 8.36 -0.31 -13.18
C HIS A 173 8.54 -0.06 -14.69
N GLN A 174 8.65 1.20 -15.13
CA GLN A 174 8.91 1.54 -16.53
C GLN A 174 10.25 0.97 -17.03
N ASP A 175 11.30 1.09 -16.22
CA ASP A 175 12.62 0.56 -16.55
C ASP A 175 12.61 -0.96 -16.70
N LYS A 176 11.86 -1.67 -15.84
CA LYS A 176 11.65 -3.11 -15.94
C LYS A 176 10.95 -3.48 -17.25
N LEU A 177 9.92 -2.75 -17.64
CA LEU A 177 9.23 -2.97 -18.93
C LEU A 177 10.15 -2.72 -20.13
N ALA A 178 10.95 -1.65 -20.09
CA ALA A 178 11.91 -1.34 -21.15
C ALA A 178 12.98 -2.43 -21.31
N LYS A 179 13.52 -2.94 -20.20
CA LYS A 179 14.48 -4.06 -20.19
C LYS A 179 13.86 -5.33 -20.76
N ASN A 180 12.64 -5.69 -20.36
CA ASN A 180 11.94 -6.87 -20.89
C ASN A 180 11.71 -6.77 -22.40
N LYS A 181 11.34 -5.58 -22.89
CA LYS A 181 11.15 -5.34 -24.32
C LYS A 181 12.46 -5.46 -25.10
N ALA A 182 13.57 -4.95 -24.55
CA ALA A 182 14.89 -5.08 -25.17
C ALA A 182 15.37 -6.53 -25.21
N ALA A 183 15.14 -7.30 -24.14
CA ALA A 183 15.50 -8.72 -24.07
C ALA A 183 14.73 -9.59 -25.07
N ASN A 184 13.45 -9.29 -25.30
CA ASN A 184 12.61 -10.03 -26.26
C ASN A 184 12.87 -9.66 -27.73
N ALA A 185 13.61 -8.57 -27.99
CA ALA A 185 13.96 -8.11 -29.33
C ALA A 185 15.35 -8.56 -29.80
N ALA A 186 16.13 -9.19 -28.91
CA ALA A 186 17.46 -9.76 -29.17
C ALA A 186 17.37 -11.27 -29.39
#